data_AF-A0A836LK21-F1
#
_entry.id   AF-A0A836LK21-F1
#
_cell.length_a   1.000
_cell.length_b   1.000
_cell.length_c   1.000
_cell.angle_alpha   90.00
_cell.angle_beta   90.00
_cell.angle_gamma   90.00
#
_symmetry.space_group_name_H-M   'P 1'
#
loop_
_entity.id
_entity.type
_entity.pdbx_description
1 polymer ?
#
loop_
_entity_poly.entity_id
_entity_poly.type
_entity_poly.pdbx_seq_one_letter_code
_entity_poly.pdbx_strand_id
1 'polypeptide(L)'
;MRCCRRLAAASATTATSPSASPNASVDKQILDASAESVEMCGAVAMRSLYRRLLKAGEEGCMMQRCLTVNSLSDSVTYGLRLLRLHRGLAVVDAMAQQTPWWRVGRRAHQGLTRRYYAWSLLLLRLQLRSRNAIADVLVYSLFITVCFLLYEIYRACRVGVNRAEERYRTLAIPIIQTLEALEAAQARKRALRKEMENDIVRER
;
A
#
# COMPACT_ATOMS: atom_id res chain seq x y z
N MET A 1 29.99 -23.86 -5.09
CA MET A 1 29.82 -24.60 -3.82
C MET A 1 31.04 -24.35 -2.97
N ARG A 2 30.89 -23.72 -1.80
CA ARG A 2 31.76 -23.82 -0.62
C ARG A 2 31.13 -22.96 0.48
N CYS A 3 30.27 -23.59 1.28
CA CYS A 3 29.82 -23.04 2.56
C CYS A 3 31.02 -23.02 3.51
N CYS A 4 31.35 -21.86 4.06
CA CYS A 4 32.28 -21.78 5.18
C CYS A 4 31.54 -22.04 6.49
N ARG A 5 31.87 -23.20 7.06
CA ARG A 5 31.53 -23.73 8.36
C ARG A 5 32.49 -23.12 9.38
N ARG A 6 32.02 -22.41 10.40
CA ARG A 6 32.80 -22.19 11.64
C ARG A 6 31.90 -22.34 12.85
N LEU A 7 32.12 -23.47 13.54
CA LEU A 7 31.85 -23.67 14.95
C LEU A 7 33.02 -23.05 15.73
N ALA A 8 32.72 -22.31 16.80
CA ALA A 8 33.60 -22.18 17.95
C ALA A 8 32.73 -22.08 19.21
N ALA A 9 33.15 -22.84 20.22
CA ALA A 9 32.40 -23.19 21.42
C ALA A 9 32.50 -22.12 22.53
N ALA A 10 31.65 -22.34 23.54
CA ALA A 10 31.34 -21.53 24.71
C ALA A 10 32.51 -21.21 25.67
N SER A 11 32.41 -20.12 26.45
CA SER A 11 32.05 -20.15 27.89
C SER A 11 32.28 -18.82 28.65
N ALA A 12 31.37 -18.58 29.61
CA ALA A 12 31.55 -18.02 30.97
C ALA A 12 31.91 -16.54 31.25
N THR A 13 30.87 -15.79 31.65
CA THR A 13 30.66 -15.01 32.90
C THR A 13 31.53 -13.80 33.35
N THR A 14 30.79 -12.82 33.94
CA THR A 14 31.17 -11.69 34.83
C THR A 14 31.91 -10.51 34.17
N ALA A 15 31.72 -9.23 34.51
CA ALA A 15 30.72 -8.43 35.21
C ALA A 15 31.12 -6.95 34.99
N THR A 16 30.20 -6.01 35.24
CA THR A 16 30.43 -4.60 35.67
C THR A 16 30.71 -3.50 34.62
N SER A 17 29.62 -2.76 34.35
CA SER A 17 29.46 -1.29 34.28
C SER A 17 29.87 -0.46 33.06
N PRO A 18 29.07 0.59 32.74
CA PRO A 18 29.07 1.25 31.44
C PRO A 18 30.00 2.46 31.41
N SER A 19 30.83 2.56 30.37
CA SER A 19 31.46 3.83 29.99
C SER A 19 30.82 4.31 28.69
N ALA A 20 30.29 5.53 28.74
CA ALA A 20 29.70 6.22 27.61
C ALA A 20 30.75 6.41 26.51
N SER A 21 30.51 5.80 25.34
CA SER A 21 31.32 5.99 24.13
C SER A 21 30.43 6.52 23.00
N PRO A 22 30.83 7.57 22.26
CA PRO A 22 29.99 8.25 21.28
C PRO A 22 30.01 7.55 19.92
N ASN A 23 29.81 6.22 19.90
CA ASN A 23 29.95 5.41 18.67
C ASN A 23 28.61 4.96 18.06
N ALA A 24 27.48 5.37 18.64
CA ALA A 24 26.15 4.96 18.18
C ALA A 24 25.78 5.50 16.78
N SER A 25 26.51 6.49 16.25
CA SER A 25 26.31 7.01 14.88
C SER A 25 27.09 6.22 13.82
N VAL A 26 28.29 5.72 14.16
CA VAL A 26 29.15 4.95 13.26
C VAL A 26 28.62 3.52 13.09
N ASP A 27 28.14 2.90 14.16
CA ASP A 27 27.52 1.57 14.07
C ASP A 27 26.23 1.58 13.24
N LYS A 28 25.44 2.67 13.29
CA LYS A 28 24.27 2.85 12.42
C LYS A 28 24.66 3.03 10.96
N GLN A 29 25.70 3.81 10.65
CA GLN A 29 26.19 3.98 9.28
C GLN A 29 26.77 2.70 8.68
N ILE A 30 27.44 1.86 9.48
CA ILE A 30 27.98 0.57 9.03
C ILE A 30 26.85 -0.45 8.83
N LEU A 31 25.84 -0.44 9.69
CA LEU A 31 24.64 -1.27 9.53
C LEU A 31 23.79 -0.85 8.32
N ASP A 32 23.62 0.45 8.08
CA ASP A 32 22.90 0.97 6.92
C ASP A 32 23.67 0.70 5.62
N ALA A 33 25.00 0.86 5.60
CA ALA A 33 25.82 0.50 4.44
C ALA A 33 25.88 -1.02 4.20
N SER A 34 25.85 -1.83 5.26
CA SER A 34 25.72 -3.28 5.16
C SER A 34 24.33 -3.70 4.70
N ALA A 35 23.28 -2.97 5.09
CA ALA A 35 21.91 -3.21 4.63
C ALA A 35 21.77 -2.84 3.15
N GLU A 36 22.25 -1.67 2.74
CA GLU A 36 22.26 -1.23 1.34
C GLU A 36 23.08 -2.17 0.44
N SER A 37 24.24 -2.64 0.89
CA SER A 37 25.06 -3.57 0.10
C SER A 37 24.44 -4.98 0.01
N VAL A 38 23.75 -5.45 1.05
CA VAL A 38 22.98 -6.70 1.04
C VAL A 38 21.74 -6.56 0.14
N GLU A 39 21.07 -5.42 0.17
CA GLU A 39 19.94 -5.11 -0.72
C GLU A 39 20.38 -5.00 -2.18
N MET A 40 21.53 -4.37 -2.45
CA MET A 40 22.08 -4.26 -3.81
C MET A 40 22.52 -5.62 -4.35
N CYS A 41 23.15 -6.46 -3.52
CA CYS A 41 23.49 -7.84 -3.87
C CYS A 41 22.22 -8.69 -4.10
N GLY A 42 21.19 -8.52 -3.26
CA GLY A 42 19.88 -9.15 -3.41
C GLY A 42 19.16 -8.74 -4.69
N ALA A 43 19.21 -7.45 -5.05
CA ALA A 43 18.63 -6.92 -6.27
C ALA A 43 19.32 -7.47 -7.53
N VAL A 44 20.65 -7.60 -7.51
CA VAL A 44 21.41 -8.21 -8.62
C VAL A 44 21.08 -9.70 -8.76
N ALA A 45 21.04 -10.44 -7.65
CA ALA A 45 20.62 -11.84 -7.65
C ALA A 45 19.20 -11.99 -8.22
N MET A 46 18.29 -11.11 -7.84
CA MET A 46 16.91 -11.10 -8.32
C MET A 46 16.76 -10.77 -9.79
N ARG A 47 17.50 -9.77 -10.31
CA ARG A 47 17.53 -9.48 -11.75
C ARG A 47 18.06 -10.68 -12.55
N SER A 48 19.05 -11.40 -12.01
CA SER A 48 19.58 -12.60 -12.65
C SER A 48 18.57 -13.75 -12.65
N LEU A 49 17.82 -13.95 -11.56
CA LEU A 49 16.75 -14.94 -11.44
C LEU A 49 15.59 -14.59 -12.38
N TYR A 50 15.19 -13.32 -12.42
CA TYR A 50 14.16 -12.79 -13.31
C TYR A 50 14.50 -13.06 -14.78
N ARG A 51 15.73 -12.76 -15.21
CA ARG A 51 16.19 -13.06 -16.58
C ARG A 51 16.18 -14.55 -16.89
N ARG A 52 16.54 -15.41 -15.94
CA ARG A 52 16.52 -16.88 -16.12
C ARG A 52 15.10 -17.43 -16.24
N LEU A 53 14.17 -16.90 -15.46
CA LEU A 53 12.76 -17.27 -15.51
C LEU A 53 12.08 -16.79 -16.79
N LEU A 54 12.39 -15.57 -17.25
CA LEU A 54 11.96 -15.09 -18.56
C LEU A 54 12.44 -15.99 -19.70
N LYS A 55 13.71 -16.42 -19.65
CA LYS A 55 14.27 -17.39 -20.63
C LYS A 55 13.59 -18.77 -20.55
N ALA A 56 13.05 -19.15 -19.39
CA ALA A 56 12.29 -20.38 -19.22
C ALA A 56 10.83 -20.26 -19.72
N GLY A 57 10.43 -19.08 -20.25
CA GLY A 57 9.10 -18.86 -20.82
C GLY A 57 8.03 -18.43 -19.80
N GLU A 58 8.42 -17.89 -18.65
CA GLU A 58 7.48 -17.35 -17.67
C GLU A 58 6.97 -15.95 -18.04
N GLU A 59 5.74 -15.63 -17.62
CA GLU A 59 5.10 -14.34 -17.88
C GLU A 59 5.77 -13.20 -17.10
N GLY A 60 6.45 -12.30 -17.81
CA GLY A 60 7.19 -11.17 -17.21
C GLY A 60 6.31 -10.27 -16.34
N CYS A 61 5.10 -9.94 -16.79
CA CYS A 61 4.17 -9.07 -16.06
C CYS A 61 3.74 -9.66 -14.70
N MET A 62 3.48 -10.96 -14.66
CA MET A 62 3.08 -11.65 -13.43
C MET A 62 4.25 -11.65 -12.43
N MET A 63 5.45 -11.90 -12.92
CA MET A 63 6.65 -11.95 -12.11
C MET A 63 7.04 -10.56 -11.58
N GLN A 64 6.89 -9.50 -12.38
CA GLN A 64 7.11 -8.11 -11.95
C GLN A 64 6.15 -7.71 -10.82
N ARG A 65 4.86 -8.06 -10.92
CA ARG A 65 3.89 -7.81 -9.83
C ARG A 65 4.21 -8.61 -8.56
N CYS A 66 4.72 -9.83 -8.70
CA CYS A 66 5.13 -10.61 -7.54
C CYS A 66 6.31 -9.99 -6.78
N LEU A 67 7.18 -9.25 -7.46
CA LEU A 67 8.29 -8.50 -6.85
C LEU A 67 7.82 -7.28 -6.06
N THR A 68 6.72 -6.65 -6.48
CA THR A 68 6.19 -5.45 -5.81
C THR A 68 5.30 -5.78 -4.62
N VAL A 69 4.62 -6.93 -4.65
CA VAL A 69 3.64 -7.32 -3.62
C VAL A 69 4.27 -8.14 -2.48
N ASN A 70 5.29 -8.97 -2.75
CA ASN A 70 5.86 -9.86 -1.73
C ASN A 70 7.20 -9.36 -1.20
N SER A 71 7.57 -9.82 -0.01
CA SER A 71 8.90 -9.62 0.56
C SER A 71 9.99 -10.16 -0.39
N LEU A 72 11.18 -9.55 -0.34
CA LEU A 72 12.32 -9.97 -1.17
C LEU A 72 12.67 -11.45 -0.94
N SER A 73 12.61 -11.92 0.31
CA SER A 73 12.88 -13.33 0.66
C SER A 73 11.87 -14.31 0.06
N ASP A 74 10.59 -13.95 0.07
CA ASP A 74 9.53 -14.83 -0.45
C ASP A 74 9.57 -14.91 -1.98
N SER A 75 9.88 -13.80 -2.64
CA SER A 75 10.02 -13.76 -4.09
C SER A 75 11.27 -14.52 -4.58
N VAL A 76 12.40 -14.45 -3.86
CA VAL A 76 13.60 -15.27 -4.14
C VAL A 76 13.32 -16.76 -3.97
N THR A 77 12.73 -17.16 -2.83
CA THR A 77 12.44 -18.58 -2.55
C THR A 77 11.46 -19.16 -3.57
N TYR A 78 10.45 -18.38 -3.95
CA TYR A 78 9.52 -18.73 -5.01
C TYR A 78 10.23 -18.90 -6.36
N GLY A 79 11.03 -17.91 -6.78
CA GLY A 79 11.76 -17.94 -8.05
C GLY A 79 12.73 -19.13 -8.15
N LEU A 80 13.40 -19.48 -7.04
CA LEU A 80 14.25 -20.67 -6.96
C LEU A 80 13.45 -21.97 -7.06
N ARG A 81 12.28 -22.05 -6.41
CA ARG A 81 11.40 -23.23 -6.50
C ARG A 81 10.91 -23.42 -7.93
N LEU A 82 10.52 -22.33 -8.59
CA LEU A 82 10.09 -22.34 -9.98
C LEU A 82 11.20 -22.79 -10.94
N LEU A 83 12.42 -22.28 -10.77
CA LEU A 83 13.58 -22.74 -11.55
C LEU A 83 13.92 -24.22 -11.32
N ARG A 84 13.76 -24.73 -10.09
CA ARG A 84 13.96 -26.17 -9.80
C ARG A 84 12.94 -27.03 -10.53
N LEU A 85 11.68 -26.61 -10.58
CA LEU A 85 10.62 -27.34 -11.30
C LEU A 85 10.86 -27.34 -12.81
N HIS A 86 11.25 -26.19 -13.40
CA HIS A 86 11.63 -26.11 -14.82
C HIS A 86 12.83 -26.98 -15.15
N ARG A 87 13.86 -26.98 -14.30
CA ARG A 87 15.01 -27.86 -14.47
C ARG A 87 14.63 -29.34 -14.33
N GLY A 88 13.76 -29.67 -13.38
CA GLY A 88 13.22 -31.02 -13.22
C GLY A 88 12.47 -31.48 -14.47
N LEU A 89 11.63 -30.61 -15.05
CA LEU A 89 10.91 -30.89 -16.29
C LEU A 89 11.85 -31.09 -17.48
N ALA A 90 12.87 -30.23 -17.64
CA ALA A 90 13.87 -30.37 -18.70
C ALA A 90 14.68 -31.67 -18.59
N VAL A 91 15.00 -32.12 -17.37
CA VAL A 91 15.68 -33.40 -17.14
C VAL A 91 14.77 -34.58 -17.50
N VAL A 92 13.50 -34.53 -17.10
CA VAL A 92 12.51 -35.57 -17.45
C VAL A 92 12.29 -35.63 -18.96
N ASP A 93 12.19 -34.48 -19.63
CA ASP A 93 12.02 -34.41 -21.09
C ASP A 93 13.28 -34.93 -21.83
N ALA A 94 14.48 -34.61 -21.35
CA ALA A 94 15.73 -35.17 -21.88
C ALA A 94 15.80 -36.69 -21.69
N MET A 95 15.38 -37.20 -20.52
CA MET A 95 15.30 -38.65 -20.27
C MET A 95 14.23 -39.33 -21.13
N ALA A 96 13.12 -38.65 -21.43
CA ALA A 96 12.08 -39.18 -22.31
C ALA A 96 12.60 -39.35 -23.74
N GLN A 97 13.38 -38.40 -24.27
CA GLN A 97 14.01 -38.49 -25.59
C GLN A 97 14.99 -39.67 -25.72
N GLN A 98 15.70 -39.99 -24.64
CA GLN A 98 16.65 -41.11 -24.62
C GLN A 98 15.98 -42.48 -24.43
N THR A 99 14.69 -42.52 -24.07
CA THR A 99 14.03 -43.81 -23.83
C THR A 99 13.50 -44.46 -25.11
N PRO A 100 13.96 -45.70 -25.41
CA PRO A 100 13.49 -46.45 -26.57
C PRO A 100 12.03 -46.90 -26.37
N TRP A 101 11.31 -47.05 -27.49
CA TRP A 101 9.86 -47.14 -27.49
C TRP A 101 9.22 -48.37 -26.86
N TRP A 102 10.01 -49.43 -26.77
CA TRP A 102 9.65 -50.72 -26.19
C TRP A 102 9.59 -50.71 -24.66
N ARG A 103 10.16 -49.70 -23.97
CA ARG A 103 10.11 -49.60 -22.49
C ARG A 103 8.86 -48.87 -22.00
N VAL A 104 7.70 -49.48 -22.23
CA VAL A 104 6.37 -48.91 -21.92
C VAL A 104 6.24 -48.51 -20.45
N GLY A 105 6.72 -49.35 -19.51
CA GLY A 105 6.66 -49.05 -18.07
C GLY A 105 7.47 -47.80 -17.67
N ARG A 106 8.68 -47.62 -18.22
CA ARG A 106 9.47 -46.41 -17.97
C ARG A 106 8.84 -45.17 -18.60
N ARG A 107 8.25 -45.31 -19.80
CA ARG A 107 7.51 -44.21 -20.44
C ARG A 107 6.26 -43.79 -19.66
N ALA A 108 5.51 -44.75 -19.10
CA ALA A 108 4.36 -44.44 -18.27
C ALA A 108 4.77 -43.66 -17.01
N HIS A 109 5.85 -44.08 -16.34
CA HIS A 109 6.41 -43.37 -15.19
C HIS A 109 6.94 -41.97 -15.55
N GLN A 110 7.61 -41.83 -16.70
CA GLN A 110 8.05 -40.53 -17.22
C GLN A 110 6.87 -39.61 -17.58
N GLY A 111 5.79 -40.15 -18.14
CA GLY A 111 4.57 -39.40 -18.40
C GLY A 111 3.89 -38.91 -17.12
N LEU A 112 3.85 -39.75 -16.08
CA LEU A 112 3.32 -39.39 -14.77
C LEU A 112 4.15 -38.31 -14.08
N THR A 113 5.47 -38.45 -14.08
CA THR A 113 6.37 -37.44 -13.51
C THR A 113 6.29 -36.11 -14.28
N ARG A 114 6.21 -36.14 -15.61
CA ARG A 114 5.97 -34.95 -16.44
C ARG A 114 4.66 -34.26 -16.08
N ARG A 115 3.58 -35.02 -15.91
CA ARG A 115 2.28 -34.48 -15.46
C ARG A 115 2.38 -33.90 -14.06
N TYR A 116 3.06 -34.56 -13.12
CA TYR A 116 3.28 -34.04 -11.77
C TYR A 116 3.99 -32.67 -11.80
N TYR A 117 5.08 -32.54 -12.55
CA TYR A 117 5.79 -31.28 -12.68
C TYR A 117 4.92 -30.20 -13.35
N ALA A 118 4.18 -30.54 -14.40
CA ALA A 118 3.24 -29.61 -15.05
C ALA A 118 2.13 -29.14 -14.10
N TRP A 119 1.53 -30.06 -13.33
CA TRP A 119 0.53 -29.74 -12.31
C TRP A 119 1.11 -28.86 -11.21
N SER A 120 2.32 -29.16 -10.74
CA SER A 120 2.99 -28.37 -9.70
C SER A 120 3.28 -26.94 -10.18
N LEU A 121 3.67 -26.77 -11.45
CA LEU A 121 3.87 -25.46 -12.07
C LEU A 121 2.55 -24.69 -12.17
N LEU A 122 1.49 -25.34 -12.63
CA LEU A 122 0.17 -24.73 -12.76
C LEU A 122 -0.38 -24.28 -11.40
N LEU A 123 -0.25 -25.12 -10.38
CA LEU A 123 -0.67 -24.80 -9.01
C LEU A 123 0.12 -23.63 -8.44
N LEU A 124 1.43 -23.58 -8.67
CA LEU A 124 2.28 -22.44 -8.27
C LEU A 124 1.83 -21.14 -8.93
N ARG A 125 1.60 -21.16 -10.25
CA ARG A 125 1.09 -19.99 -11.00
C ARG A 125 -0.28 -19.55 -10.50
N LEU A 126 -1.17 -20.49 -10.18
CA LEU A 126 -2.48 -20.19 -9.64
C LEU A 126 -2.39 -19.51 -8.27
N GLN A 127 -1.49 -19.99 -7.40
CA GLN A 127 -1.25 -19.37 -6.08
C GLN A 127 -0.70 -17.95 -6.19
N LEU A 128 0.20 -17.67 -7.14
CA LEU A 128 0.66 -16.31 -7.38
C LEU A 128 -0.46 -15.41 -7.89
N ARG A 129 -1.24 -15.91 -8.85
CA ARG A 129 -2.33 -15.14 -9.46
C ARG A 129 -3.41 -14.81 -8.44
N SER A 130 -3.76 -15.75 -7.57
CA SER A 130 -4.72 -15.51 -6.49
C SER A 130 -4.19 -14.50 -5.47
N ARG A 131 -2.92 -14.60 -5.06
CA ARG A 131 -2.32 -13.60 -4.15
C ARG A 131 -2.27 -12.20 -4.76
N ASN A 132 -1.90 -12.09 -6.04
CA ASN A 132 -1.93 -10.80 -6.72
C ASN A 132 -3.36 -10.24 -6.81
N ALA A 133 -4.34 -11.09 -7.15
CA ALA A 133 -5.74 -10.68 -7.19
C ALA A 133 -6.25 -10.23 -5.80
N ILE A 134 -5.86 -10.91 -4.73
CA ILE A 134 -6.20 -10.50 -3.35
C ILE A 134 -5.60 -9.14 -3.03
N ALA A 135 -4.32 -8.91 -3.37
CA ALA A 135 -3.67 -7.62 -3.15
C ALA A 135 -4.39 -6.48 -3.92
N ASP A 136 -4.72 -6.70 -5.19
CA ASP A 136 -5.48 -5.74 -6.00
C ASP A 136 -6.85 -5.45 -5.36
N VAL A 137 -7.59 -6.48 -4.94
CA VAL A 137 -8.89 -6.35 -4.26
C VAL A 137 -8.77 -5.58 -2.94
N LEU A 138 -7.69 -5.79 -2.17
CA LEU A 138 -7.44 -5.05 -0.93
C LEU A 138 -7.15 -3.57 -1.19
N VAL A 139 -6.40 -3.24 -2.24
CA VAL A 139 -6.16 -1.84 -2.62
C VAL A 139 -7.46 -1.16 -3.05
N TYR A 140 -8.27 -1.83 -3.89
CA TYR A 140 -9.56 -1.27 -4.29
C TYR A 140 -10.55 -1.16 -3.14
N SER A 141 -10.58 -2.12 -2.21
CA SER A 141 -11.46 -2.04 -1.05
C SER A 141 -11.04 -0.91 -0.12
N LEU A 142 -9.74 -0.71 0.11
CA LEU A 142 -9.22 0.46 0.85
C LEU A 142 -9.56 1.77 0.15
N PHE A 143 -9.46 1.83 -1.18
CA PHE A 143 -9.85 3.02 -1.93
C PHE A 143 -11.35 3.33 -1.77
N ILE A 144 -12.20 2.32 -1.82
CA ILE A 144 -13.65 2.46 -1.63
C ILE A 144 -13.95 2.92 -0.20
N THR A 145 -13.31 2.35 0.83
CA THR A 145 -13.54 2.75 2.22
C THR A 145 -13.10 4.19 2.47
N VAL A 146 -11.97 4.62 1.92
CA VAL A 146 -11.52 6.03 2.01
C VAL A 146 -12.51 6.96 1.31
N CYS A 147 -12.96 6.62 0.10
CA CYS A 147 -13.99 7.40 -0.60
C CYS A 147 -15.29 7.49 0.22
N PHE A 148 -15.70 6.39 0.85
CA PHE A 148 -16.88 6.35 1.70
C PHE A 148 -16.72 7.23 2.95
N LEU A 149 -15.56 7.18 3.61
CA LEU A 149 -15.26 8.06 4.75
C LEU A 149 -15.28 9.53 4.34
N LEU A 150 -14.69 9.88 3.19
CA LEU A 150 -14.76 11.24 2.66
C LEU A 150 -16.20 11.67 2.37
N TYR A 151 -17.03 10.76 1.84
CA TYR A 151 -18.42 11.03 1.57
C TYR A 151 -19.21 11.28 2.86
N GLU A 152 -18.99 10.48 3.91
CA GLU A 152 -19.62 10.69 5.22
C GLU A 152 -19.16 11.99 5.89
N ILE A 153 -17.86 12.35 5.79
CA ILE A 153 -17.36 13.64 6.27
C ILE A 153 -18.03 14.78 5.48
N TYR A 154 -18.07 14.69 4.16
CA TYR A 154 -18.72 15.69 3.31
C TYR A 154 -20.21 15.83 3.67
N ARG A 155 -20.90 14.71 3.88
CA ARG A 155 -22.30 14.69 4.30
C ARG A 155 -22.49 15.34 5.67
N ALA A 156 -21.66 14.98 6.65
CA ALA A 156 -21.70 15.56 8.00
C ALA A 156 -21.41 17.08 7.97
N CYS A 157 -20.40 17.50 7.21
CA CYS A 157 -20.08 18.91 6.98
C CYS A 157 -21.25 19.64 6.33
N ARG A 158 -21.88 19.08 5.29
CA ARG A 158 -23.03 19.69 4.60
C ARG A 158 -24.23 19.83 5.54
N VAL A 159 -24.52 18.81 6.35
CA VAL A 159 -25.58 18.89 7.38
C VAL A 159 -25.24 19.94 8.44
N GLY A 160 -23.97 20.05 8.84
CA GLY A 160 -23.50 21.09 9.75
C GLY A 160 -23.65 22.50 9.20
N VAL A 161 -23.28 22.71 7.93
CA VAL A 161 -23.45 24.00 7.22
C VAL A 161 -24.92 24.36 7.12
N ASN A 162 -25.79 23.43 6.71
CA ASN A 162 -27.23 23.68 6.63
C ASN A 162 -27.81 24.07 7.99
N ARG A 163 -27.43 23.37 9.07
CA ARG A 163 -27.86 23.72 10.43
C ARG A 163 -27.32 25.08 10.89
N ALA A 164 -26.09 25.43 10.52
CA ALA A 164 -25.53 26.74 10.83
C ALA A 164 -26.28 27.84 10.07
N GLU A 165 -26.57 27.62 8.78
CA GLU A 165 -27.36 28.54 7.96
C GLU A 165 -28.76 28.75 8.53
N GLU A 166 -29.44 27.69 8.98
CA GLU A 166 -30.73 27.79 9.67
C GLU A 166 -30.64 28.65 10.94
N ARG A 167 -29.59 28.48 11.75
CA ARG A 167 -29.37 29.32 12.95
C ARG A 167 -29.07 30.77 12.63
N TYR A 168 -28.32 31.06 11.57
CA TYR A 168 -28.08 32.45 11.15
C TYR A 168 -29.37 33.10 10.64
N ARG A 169 -30.20 32.37 9.89
CA ARG A 169 -31.50 32.88 9.44
C ARG A 169 -32.42 33.19 10.62
N THR A 170 -32.46 32.37 11.66
CA THR A 170 -33.30 32.64 12.83
C THR A 170 -32.79 33.83 13.65
N LEU A 171 -31.46 33.99 13.78
CA LEU A 171 -30.86 35.13 14.48
C LEU A 171 -30.96 36.45 13.69
N ALA A 172 -31.06 36.40 12.36
CA ALA A 172 -31.19 37.59 11.52
C ALA A 172 -32.57 38.27 11.67
N ILE A 173 -33.63 37.50 11.94
CA ILE A 173 -35.01 38.01 12.08
C ILE A 173 -35.12 39.15 13.11
N PRO A 174 -34.68 38.99 14.38
CA PRO A 174 -34.77 40.05 15.36
C PRO A 174 -33.87 41.25 15.02
N ILE A 175 -32.71 41.04 14.40
CA ILE A 175 -31.80 42.12 14.00
C ILE A 175 -32.47 43.03 12.98
N ILE A 176 -33.08 42.45 11.95
CA ILE A 176 -33.80 43.21 10.91
C ILE A 176 -34.97 43.98 11.54
N GLN A 177 -35.75 43.34 12.41
CA GLN A 177 -36.86 43.99 13.11
C GLN A 177 -36.39 45.17 13.98
N THR A 178 -35.25 45.05 14.66
CA THR A 178 -34.69 46.16 15.45
C THR A 178 -34.19 47.31 14.58
N LEU A 179 -33.60 47.02 13.42
CA LEU A 179 -33.16 48.05 12.47
C LEU A 179 -34.37 48.79 11.87
N GLU A 180 -35.39 48.07 11.43
CA GLU A 180 -36.64 48.65 10.92
C GLU A 180 -37.33 49.53 11.98
N ALA A 181 -37.36 49.07 13.24
CA ALA A 181 -37.92 49.85 14.34
C ALA A 181 -37.12 51.14 14.63
N LEU A 182 -35.78 51.07 14.55
CA LEU A 182 -34.92 52.24 14.72
C LEU A 182 -35.08 53.25 13.58
N GLU A 183 -35.19 52.78 12.33
CA GLU A 183 -35.45 53.64 11.18
C GLU A 183 -36.82 54.33 11.27
N ALA A 184 -37.86 53.61 11.66
CA ALA A 184 -39.19 54.18 11.91
C ALA A 184 -39.17 55.22 13.03
N ALA A 185 -38.43 54.97 14.12
CA ALA A 185 -38.28 55.93 15.21
C ALA A 185 -37.50 57.20 14.78
N GLN A 186 -36.46 57.05 13.96
CA GLN A 186 -35.74 58.19 13.39
C GLN A 186 -36.59 59.00 12.41
N ALA A 187 -37.39 58.34 11.57
CA ALA A 187 -38.31 59.00 10.66
C ALA A 187 -39.35 59.85 11.41
N ARG A 188 -39.92 59.32 12.49
CA ARG A 188 -40.83 60.06 13.37
C ARG A 188 -40.16 61.27 14.03
N LYS A 189 -38.93 61.12 14.52
CA LYS A 189 -38.16 62.25 15.08
C LYS A 189 -37.88 63.33 14.03
N ARG A 190 -37.61 62.96 12.79
CA ARG A 190 -37.40 63.91 11.68
C ARG A 190 -38.70 64.63 11.31
N ALA A 191 -39.84 63.95 11.33
CA ALA A 191 -41.15 64.57 11.08
C ALA A 191 -41.50 65.61 12.15
N LEU A 192 -41.37 65.25 13.44
CA LEU A 192 -41.63 66.16 14.55
C LEU A 192 -40.72 67.40 14.52
N ARG A 193 -39.44 67.25 14.14
CA ARG A 193 -38.53 68.40 13.97
C ARG A 193 -39.00 69.35 12.87
N LYS A 194 -39.49 68.82 11.75
CA LYS A 194 -40.03 69.64 10.66
C LYS A 194 -41.31 70.36 11.08
N GLU A 195 -42.19 69.72 11.85
CA GLU A 195 -43.39 70.35 12.40
C GLU A 195 -43.02 71.51 13.34
N MET A 196 -42.07 71.30 14.26
CA MET A 196 -41.58 72.36 15.14
C MET A 196 -40.91 73.51 14.38
N GLU A 197 -40.11 73.21 13.35
CA GLU A 197 -39.51 74.24 12.48
C GLU A 197 -40.60 75.06 11.77
N ASN A 198 -41.66 74.40 11.28
CA ASN A 198 -42.79 75.08 10.66
C ASN A 198 -43.59 75.95 11.64
N ASP A 199 -43.76 75.51 12.89
CA ASP A 199 -44.44 76.29 13.93
C ASP A 199 -43.63 77.52 14.33
N ILE A 200 -42.30 77.39 14.47
CA ILE A 200 -41.39 78.53 14.74
C ILE A 200 -41.43 79.56 13.61
N VAL A 201 -41.51 79.10 12.35
CA VAL A 201 -41.60 80.01 11.18
C VAL A 201 -42.95 80.73 11.13
N ARG A 202 -44.03 80.13 11.65
CA ARG A 202 -45.36 80.76 11.70
C ARG A 202 -45.54 81.77 12.84
N GLU A 203 -44.77 81.64 13.92
CA GLU A 203 -44.81 82.57 15.06
C GLU A 203 -43.95 83.84 14.86
N ARG A 204 -43.16 83.94 13.78
CA ARG A 204 -42.42 85.15 13.37
C ARG A 204 -43.18 85.98 12.33
#